data_AF-C9LYK8-F1
#
_entry.id   AF-C9LYK8-F1
#
_cell.length_a   1.000
_cell.length_b   1.000
_cell.length_c   1.000
_cell.angle_alpha   90.00
_cell.angle_beta   90.00
_cell.angle_gamma   90.00
#
_symmetry.space_group_name_H-M   'P 1'
#
loop_
_entity.id
_entity.type
_entity.pdbx_description
1 polymer ?
#
loop_
_entity_poly.entity_id
_entity_poly.type
_entity_poly.pdbx_seq_one_letter_code
_entity_poly.pdbx_strand_id
1 'polypeptide(L)'
;MRKIFLVLVCALLLLPASLAGAEPATGAPAEAAPAVGMEARLKLLEGDWLSPKGTLILEIQGQKINGCEITKYEDLVDRSTMGTTVFWIVEEEGERMMQLDWRIQGDDSDYIFLDGKLKLHRDGAL
;
A
#
# COMPACT_ATOMS: atom_id res chain seq x y z
N MET A 1 -53.11 9.98 -36.87
CA MET A 1 -52.55 10.23 -38.22
C MET A 1 -51.64 11.47 -38.18
N ARG A 2 -50.33 11.22 -38.36
CA ARG A 2 -49.20 12.02 -38.89
C ARG A 2 -49.44 13.48 -39.35
N LYS A 3 -48.48 14.37 -39.02
CA LYS A 3 -47.88 15.50 -39.81
C LYS A 3 -47.05 16.40 -38.85
N ILE A 4 -45.74 16.17 -38.63
CA ILE A 4 -44.56 16.75 -39.33
C ILE A 4 -44.83 18.09 -40.02
N PHE A 5 -44.32 19.19 -39.47
CA PHE A 5 -43.89 20.48 -40.06
C PHE A 5 -43.53 21.36 -38.83
N LEU A 6 -42.34 21.92 -38.61
CA LEU A 6 -41.60 22.79 -39.49
C LEU A 6 -40.17 22.94 -38.93
N VAL A 7 -39.21 22.41 -39.67
CA VAL A 7 -37.81 22.87 -39.69
C VAL A 7 -37.82 24.33 -40.13
N LEU A 8 -37.29 25.28 -39.33
CA LEU A 8 -36.83 26.63 -39.74
C LEU A 8 -36.75 27.58 -38.52
N VAL A 9 -35.81 27.33 -37.60
CA VAL A 9 -35.12 28.46 -36.94
C VAL A 9 -33.65 28.29 -37.30
N CYS A 10 -33.41 28.32 -38.61
CA CYS A 10 -32.09 28.48 -39.17
C CYS A 10 -31.64 29.92 -38.93
N ALA A 11 -30.52 29.99 -38.21
CA ALA A 11 -29.34 30.70 -38.66
C ALA A 11 -29.28 32.21 -38.45
N LEU A 12 -28.06 32.62 -38.10
CA LEU A 12 -27.56 33.98 -37.94
C LEU A 12 -28.09 34.72 -36.72
N LEU A 13 -27.45 34.53 -35.57
CA LEU A 13 -26.74 35.64 -34.91
C LEU A 13 -25.49 35.03 -34.23
N LEU A 14 -24.40 34.91 -34.99
CA LEU A 14 -23.21 35.76 -34.88
C LEU A 14 -22.19 35.21 -33.86
N LEU A 15 -21.30 34.34 -34.37
CA LEU A 15 -19.93 34.21 -33.86
C LEU A 15 -19.20 35.54 -34.06
N PRO A 16 -18.33 35.92 -33.10
CA PRO A 16 -16.89 35.72 -33.28
C PRO A 16 -16.26 35.03 -32.05
N ALA A 17 -15.37 34.04 -32.25
CA ALA A 17 -13.92 34.19 -32.15
C ALA A 17 -13.49 34.77 -30.77
N SER A 18 -12.79 34.08 -29.86
CA SER A 18 -11.59 33.27 -30.07
C SER A 18 -11.14 32.62 -28.75
N LEU A 19 -10.30 31.58 -28.92
CA LEU A 19 -9.11 31.26 -28.14
C LEU A 19 -9.22 30.59 -26.75
N ALA A 20 -8.56 29.43 -26.73
CA ALA A 20 -7.63 28.93 -25.72
C ALA A 20 -8.17 27.94 -24.69
N GLY A 21 -7.74 26.69 -24.90
CA GLY A 21 -7.32 25.80 -23.82
C GLY A 21 -8.43 25.24 -22.95
N ALA A 22 -9.09 24.18 -23.43
CA ALA A 22 -9.49 23.13 -22.49
C ALA A 22 -8.19 22.44 -22.06
N GLU A 23 -7.55 22.96 -21.02
CA GLU A 23 -6.49 22.22 -20.33
C GLU A 23 -7.12 20.93 -19.80
N PRO A 24 -6.55 19.75 -20.10
CA PRO A 24 -6.90 18.58 -19.32
C PRO A 24 -6.56 18.94 -17.88
N ALA A 25 -7.53 18.78 -16.97
CA ALA A 25 -7.25 18.71 -15.55
C ALA A 25 -6.26 17.57 -15.38
N THR A 26 -4.97 17.93 -15.41
CA THR A 26 -3.88 17.05 -15.11
C THR A 26 -4.03 16.86 -13.62
N GLY A 27 -4.80 15.83 -13.24
CA GLY A 27 -4.71 15.28 -11.90
C GLY A 27 -3.23 15.05 -11.70
N ALA A 28 -2.63 15.90 -10.86
CA ALA A 28 -1.25 15.69 -10.44
C ALA A 28 -1.17 14.22 -10.04
N PRO A 29 -0.19 13.43 -10.54
CA PRO A 29 0.02 12.12 -9.97
C PRO A 29 0.16 12.37 -8.47
N ALA A 30 -0.69 11.74 -7.67
CA ALA A 30 -0.40 11.62 -6.25
C ALA A 30 1.04 11.11 -6.21
N GLU A 31 1.95 11.95 -5.73
CA GLU A 31 3.37 11.67 -5.73
C GLU A 31 3.53 10.42 -4.87
N ALA A 32 3.56 9.26 -5.53
CA ALA A 32 3.72 7.99 -4.87
C ALA A 32 5.05 8.10 -4.13
N ALA A 33 5.00 7.94 -2.81
CA ALA A 33 6.21 7.88 -2.00
C ALA A 33 7.19 6.90 -2.69
N PRO A 34 8.49 7.21 -2.75
CA PRO A 34 9.45 6.34 -3.42
C PRO A 34 9.32 4.95 -2.81
N ALA A 35 8.98 3.96 -3.65
CA ALA A 35 8.80 2.59 -3.22
C ALA A 35 10.09 2.13 -2.50
N VAL A 36 9.98 1.85 -1.21
CA VAL A 36 11.11 1.34 -0.43
C VAL A 36 11.41 -0.07 -0.94
N GLY A 37 12.67 -0.34 -1.26
CA GLY A 37 13.10 -1.66 -1.70
C GLY A 37 12.84 -2.71 -0.59
N MET A 38 12.54 -3.94 -1.00
CA MET A 38 12.28 -5.06 -0.07
C MET A 38 13.34 -5.18 1.03
N GLU A 39 14.62 -5.09 0.67
CA GLU A 39 15.73 -5.19 1.63
C GLU A 39 15.66 -4.12 2.72
N ALA A 40 15.39 -2.86 2.34
CA ALA A 40 15.25 -1.76 3.29
C ALA A 40 14.03 -1.93 4.20
N ARG A 41 12.92 -2.47 3.65
CA ARG A 41 11.71 -2.80 4.43
C ARG A 41 11.98 -3.92 5.42
N LEU A 42 12.64 -4.99 4.99
CA LEU A 42 12.98 -6.11 5.86
C LEU A 42 13.96 -5.70 6.96
N LYS A 43 14.92 -4.84 6.65
CA LYS A 43 15.81 -4.25 7.66
C LYS A 43 15.09 -3.42 8.71
N LEU A 44 14.03 -2.69 8.32
CA LEU A 44 13.20 -1.95 9.29
C LEU A 44 12.44 -2.91 10.23
N LEU A 45 11.95 -4.03 9.70
CA LEU A 45 11.14 -5.00 10.42
C LEU A 45 11.96 -6.11 11.09
N GLU A 46 13.28 -6.12 10.90
CA GLU A 46 14.20 -7.16 11.36
C GLU A 46 14.07 -7.42 12.88
N GLY A 47 14.16 -8.69 13.25
CA GLY A 47 14.17 -9.16 14.63
C GLY A 47 13.00 -10.06 15.00
N ASP A 48 12.91 -10.32 16.29
CA ASP A 48 11.95 -11.23 16.91
C ASP A 48 10.69 -10.50 17.33
N TRP A 49 9.54 -11.07 16.95
CA TRP A 49 8.21 -10.53 17.21
C TRP A 49 7.39 -11.53 18.02
N LEU A 50 7.10 -11.12 19.25
CA LEU A 50 6.44 -11.89 20.28
C LEU A 50 4.94 -11.59 20.29
N SER A 51 4.12 -12.61 20.54
CA SER A 51 2.72 -12.43 20.93
C SER A 51 2.61 -11.69 22.27
N PRO A 52 1.43 -11.17 22.65
CA PRO A 52 1.22 -10.51 23.94
C PRO A 52 1.52 -11.39 25.18
N LYS A 53 1.68 -12.71 24.99
CA LYS A 53 2.07 -13.66 26.05
C LYS A 53 3.57 -13.93 26.10
N GLY A 54 4.38 -13.26 25.27
CA GLY A 54 5.82 -13.48 25.17
C GLY A 54 6.23 -14.72 24.36
N THR A 55 5.30 -15.35 23.62
CA THR A 55 5.65 -16.43 22.69
C THR A 55 6.16 -15.86 21.38
N LEU A 56 7.33 -16.29 20.90
CA LEU A 56 7.83 -15.96 19.55
C LEU A 56 6.88 -16.47 18.48
N ILE A 57 6.39 -15.56 17.63
CA ILE A 57 5.47 -15.86 16.52
C ILE A 57 6.15 -15.66 15.17
N LEU A 58 6.99 -14.62 15.09
CA LEU A 58 7.53 -14.17 13.82
C LEU A 58 8.98 -13.71 14.02
N GLU A 59 9.89 -14.30 13.26
CA GLU A 59 11.31 -13.95 13.15
C GLU A 59 11.53 -13.38 11.74
N ILE A 60 12.03 -12.15 11.63
CA ILE A 60 12.45 -11.56 10.35
C ILE A 60 13.96 -11.45 10.36
N GLN A 61 14.61 -12.14 9.44
CA GLN A 61 16.06 -12.08 9.28
C GLN A 61 16.43 -12.17 7.81
N GLY A 62 17.17 -11.17 7.31
CA GLY A 62 17.49 -11.08 5.89
C GLY A 62 16.24 -11.13 5.01
N GLN A 63 16.22 -12.02 4.01
CA GLN A 63 15.08 -12.24 3.10
C GLN A 63 14.16 -13.37 3.56
N LYS A 64 14.09 -13.64 4.86
CA LYS A 64 13.32 -14.75 5.42
C LYS A 64 12.37 -14.31 6.51
N ILE A 65 11.23 -14.98 6.57
CA ILE A 65 10.28 -14.94 7.69
C ILE A 65 10.16 -16.35 8.25
N ASN A 66 10.44 -16.55 9.54
CA ASN A 66 10.42 -17.86 10.20
C ASN A 66 11.24 -18.92 9.42
N GLY A 67 12.37 -18.52 8.84
CA GLY A 67 13.21 -19.36 7.98
C GLY A 67 12.69 -19.61 6.55
N CYS A 68 11.47 -19.21 6.22
CA CYS A 68 10.86 -19.35 4.90
C CYS A 68 11.31 -18.21 3.97
N GLU A 69 11.65 -18.53 2.72
CA GLU A 69 12.09 -17.54 1.72
C GLU A 69 10.95 -16.64 1.29
N ILE A 70 11.23 -15.35 1.17
CA ILE A 70 10.30 -14.35 0.61
C ILE A 70 10.54 -14.24 -0.89
N THR A 71 9.51 -14.50 -1.69
CA THR A 71 9.60 -14.47 -3.17
C THR A 71 9.11 -13.16 -3.76
N LYS A 72 8.18 -12.48 -3.08
CA LYS A 72 7.56 -11.23 -3.54
C LYS A 72 7.25 -10.33 -2.36
N TYR A 73 7.21 -9.03 -2.64
CA TYR A 73 6.73 -8.04 -1.69
C TYR A 73 5.90 -6.97 -2.40
N GLU A 74 4.96 -6.40 -1.66
CA GLU A 74 4.22 -5.21 -2.06
C GLU A 74 4.19 -4.26 -0.86
N ASP A 75 4.56 -3.00 -1.09
CA ASP A 75 4.61 -1.98 -0.05
C ASP A 75 3.46 -1.00 -0.26
N LEU A 76 2.49 -1.01 0.66
CA LEU A 76 1.28 -0.19 0.61
C LEU A 76 1.41 1.07 1.48
N VAL A 77 2.63 1.59 1.59
CA VAL A 77 3.06 2.49 2.67
C VAL A 77 3.14 3.94 2.18
N ASP A 78 2.59 4.87 2.97
CA ASP A 78 2.68 6.31 2.75
C ASP A 78 3.60 7.03 3.76
N ARG A 79 4.08 6.34 4.81
CA ARG A 79 4.92 6.90 5.89
C ARG A 79 6.11 6.01 6.28
N SER A 80 7.20 6.62 6.75
CA SER A 80 8.43 5.89 7.11
C SER A 80 8.31 5.04 8.38
N THR A 81 7.45 5.42 9.32
CA THR A 81 7.34 4.81 10.66
C THR A 81 6.07 4.00 10.89
N MET A 82 5.16 3.94 9.91
CA MET A 82 4.02 3.03 9.94
C MET A 82 3.53 2.71 8.53
N GLY A 83 2.91 1.56 8.35
CA GLY A 83 2.21 1.23 7.12
C GLY A 83 1.88 -0.26 7.02
N THR A 84 1.53 -0.68 5.80
CA THR A 84 1.18 -2.07 5.50
C THR A 84 2.12 -2.62 4.44
N THR A 85 2.68 -3.79 4.69
CA THR A 85 3.51 -4.51 3.72
C THR A 85 2.95 -5.92 3.56
N VAL A 86 2.89 -6.40 2.32
CA VAL A 86 2.48 -7.76 1.99
C VAL A 86 3.70 -8.54 1.48
N PHE A 87 3.90 -9.74 2.02
CA PHE A 87 4.95 -10.66 1.60
C PHE A 87 4.33 -11.95 1.07
N TRP A 88 5.01 -12.56 0.11
CA TRP A 88 4.74 -13.93 -0.30
C TRP A 88 5.91 -14.78 0.16
N ILE A 89 5.61 -15.78 1.00
CA ILE A 89 6.59 -16.69 1.59
C ILE A 89 6.38 -18.10 1.06
N VAL A 90 7.47 -18.82 0.83
CA VAL A 90 7.43 -20.23 0.39
C VAL A 90 7.48 -21.13 1.61
N GLU A 91 6.33 -21.66 1.98
CA GLU A 91 6.17 -22.68 3.02
C GLU A 91 6.13 -24.09 2.40
N GLU A 92 6.12 -25.14 3.23
CA GLU A 92 6.07 -26.53 2.76
C GLU A 92 4.82 -26.83 1.90
N GLU A 93 3.68 -26.22 2.24
CA GLU A 93 2.41 -26.40 1.53
C GLU A 93 2.28 -25.52 0.27
N GLY A 94 3.23 -24.60 0.05
CA GLY A 94 3.25 -23.70 -1.10
C GLY A 94 3.50 -22.23 -0.75
N GLU A 95 3.26 -21.35 -1.71
CA GLU A 95 3.39 -19.90 -1.52
C GLU A 95 2.19 -19.36 -0.72
N ARG A 96 2.47 -18.70 0.40
CA ARG A 96 1.47 -18.04 1.25
C ARG A 96 1.66 -16.53 1.21
N MET A 97 0.56 -15.81 1.06
CA MET A 97 0.51 -14.36 1.28
C MET A 97 0.42 -14.07 2.79
N MET A 98 1.22 -13.13 3.27
CA MET A 98 1.23 -12.63 4.64
C MET A 98 1.18 -11.10 4.63
N GLN A 99 0.25 -10.52 5.38
CA GLN A 99 0.15 -9.07 5.55
C GLN A 99 0.67 -8.65 6.92
N LEU A 100 1.54 -7.64 6.95
CA LEU A 100 2.04 -7.01 8.17
C LEU A 100 1.62 -5.54 8.20
N ASP A 101 0.81 -5.16 9.18
CA ASP A 101 0.54 -3.75 9.49
C ASP A 101 1.45 -3.33 10.64
N TRP A 102 2.34 -2.38 10.43
CA TRP A 102 3.43 -2.13 11.36
C TRP A 102 3.51 -0.66 11.78
N ARG A 103 4.07 -0.43 12.96
CA ARG A 103 4.53 0.88 13.45
C ARG A 103 5.87 0.69 14.13
N ILE A 104 6.90 1.37 13.63
CA ILE A 104 8.28 1.25 14.08
C ILE A 104 8.82 2.66 14.40
N GLN A 105 9.04 2.91 15.68
CA GLN A 105 9.69 4.11 16.24
C GLN A 105 11.09 3.80 16.77
N GLY A 106 11.41 2.51 16.99
CA GLY A 106 12.66 2.08 17.60
C GLY A 106 12.61 2.11 19.14
N ASP A 107 11.42 2.04 19.71
CA ASP A 107 11.18 1.97 21.16
C ASP A 107 10.19 0.84 21.51
N ASP A 108 9.77 0.79 22.78
CA ASP A 108 8.84 -0.22 23.31
C ASP A 108 7.42 -0.11 22.72
N SER A 109 7.10 0.95 21.98
CA SER A 109 5.82 1.11 21.32
C SER A 109 5.74 0.41 19.95
N ASP A 110 6.86 -0.14 19.47
CA ASP A 110 6.95 -0.88 18.21
C ASP A 110 5.98 -2.07 18.17
N TYR A 111 5.25 -2.20 17.06
CA TYR A 111 4.37 -3.34 16.86
C TYR A 111 4.21 -3.74 15.39
N ILE A 112 3.81 -5.00 15.22
CA ILE A 112 3.30 -5.57 13.97
C ILE A 112 1.95 -6.22 14.23
N PHE A 113 0.96 -5.97 13.39
CA PHE A 113 -0.25 -6.77 13.29
C PHE A 113 -0.08 -7.78 12.17
N LEU A 114 -0.04 -9.06 12.54
CA LEU A 114 0.03 -10.17 11.61
C LEU A 114 -1.38 -10.48 11.09
N ASP A 115 -1.55 -10.41 9.76
CA ASP A 115 -2.79 -10.67 9.02
C ASP A 115 -4.01 -9.92 9.61
N GLY A 116 -3.79 -8.70 10.12
CA GLY A 116 -4.81 -7.87 10.78
C GLY A 116 -5.42 -8.45 12.05
N LYS A 117 -4.86 -9.54 12.60
CA LYS A 117 -5.48 -10.34 13.67
C LYS A 117 -4.69 -10.32 14.97
N LEU A 118 -3.37 -10.46 14.87
CA LEU A 118 -2.51 -10.66 16.04
C LEU A 118 -1.49 -9.54 16.14
N LYS A 119 -1.61 -8.72 17.19
CA LYS A 119 -0.59 -7.75 17.54
C LYS A 119 0.62 -8.46 18.13
N LEU A 120 1.80 -8.14 17.62
CA LEU A 120 3.10 -8.60 18.05
C LEU A 120 3.93 -7.41 18.51
N HIS A 121 4.90 -7.67 19.39
CA HIS A 121 5.83 -6.68 19.93
C HIS A 121 7.26 -7.21 19.93
N ARG A 122 8.25 -6.32 20.07
CA ARG A 122 9.65 -6.71 20.21
C ARG A 122 9.94 -7.30 21.60
N ASP A 123 10.97 -8.13 21.70
CA ASP A 123 11.55 -8.51 22.98
C ASP A 123 12.16 -7.27 23.66
N GLY A 124 11.61 -6.87 24.82
CA GLY A 124 11.94 -5.61 25.50
C GLY A 124 10.80 -4.59 25.61
N ALA A 125 9.64 -4.84 25.01
CA ALA A 125 8.45 -3.99 25.07
C ALA A 125 7.46 -4.37 26.20
N LEU A 126 7.96 -4.71 27.40
CA LEU A 126 7.14 -5.09 28.56
C LEU A 126 6.92 -3.93 29.54
#